data_AF-A0A0T5Z1L3-F1
#
_entry.id   AF-A0A0T5Z1L3-F1
#
_cell.length_a   1.000
_cell.length_b   1.000
_cell.length_c   1.000
_cell.angle_alpha   90.00
_cell.angle_beta   90.00
_cell.angle_gamma   90.00
#
_symmetry.space_group_name_H-M   'P 1'
#
loop_
_entity.id
_entity.type
_entity.pdbx_description
1 polymer ?
#
loop_
_entity_poly.entity_id
_entity_poly.type
_entity_poly.pdbx_seq_one_letter_code
_entity_poly.pdbx_strand_id
1 'polypeptide(L)'
;LDTTRNQLGLVALGISMQMNQQHQLGIDLDGDVGGAIFSTPEIQVLGNANNSGGAVTASYGTLSDLTASDYELEYDGGNSYTLRRLSDNSTTSIDTGGASPFTTAEIDGFSLTIDSSGVAQGDSFLIRPSRGAADSMQLLIDDVRGFAAAGRLQSAVAIDASGNPANSGTAVISQPSISSGSGLPLAANMVFSFSDNADGAGNSGFVISNGPAPPNNYILYDPATESAGKSFPSSANPSQFDSFGGLNFRISGTPTVGDQLIVRNNTNAATGDNRNALALAAMQSQDRMLNLSASYSDVYSQLVAGVGASTRQAEASLAAQEGLLERNRASQEEVSGVNLDEEAAKLVQFQQAYQASAEMIKVANSLFDTLLSAVR
;
A
#
# COMPACT_ATOMS: atom_id res chain seq x y z
N LEU A 1 4.54 13.47 9.39
CA LEU A 1 3.21 13.72 8.79
C LEU A 1 3.09 13.08 7.41
N ASP A 2 4.01 13.40 6.51
CA ASP A 2 4.00 12.90 5.12
C ASP A 2 4.06 11.37 5.01
N THR A 3 5.05 10.74 5.65
CA THR A 3 5.15 9.28 5.73
C THR A 3 3.88 8.63 6.28
N THR A 4 3.30 9.21 7.32
CA THR A 4 2.06 8.75 7.96
C THR A 4 0.87 8.80 6.98
N ARG A 5 0.76 9.87 6.18
CA ARG A 5 -0.29 10.00 5.15
C ARG A 5 -0.12 8.97 4.04
N ASN A 6 1.12 8.72 3.61
CA ASN A 6 1.40 7.71 2.58
C ASN A 6 1.10 6.29 3.08
N GLN A 7 1.45 5.97 4.33
CA GLN A 7 1.12 4.68 4.93
C GLN A 7 -0.39 4.47 5.06
N LEU A 8 -1.13 5.47 5.53
CA LEU A 8 -2.59 5.41 5.60
C LEU A 8 -3.21 5.26 4.21
N GLY A 9 -2.73 6.05 3.25
CA GLY A 9 -3.14 5.98 1.86
C GLY A 9 -2.84 4.61 1.22
N LEU A 10 -1.71 4.00 1.56
CA LEU A 10 -1.34 2.67 1.06
C LEU A 10 -2.32 1.61 1.57
N VAL A 11 -2.72 1.66 2.84
CA VAL A 11 -3.76 0.76 3.40
C VAL A 11 -5.08 0.97 2.68
N ALA A 12 -5.51 2.22 2.51
CA ALA A 12 -6.72 2.57 1.79
C ALA A 12 -6.74 2.02 0.35
N LEU A 13 -5.62 2.17 -0.35
CA LEU A 13 -5.44 1.70 -1.71
C LEU A 13 -5.47 0.16 -1.79
N GLY A 14 -4.74 -0.49 -0.89
CA GLY A 14 -4.72 -1.94 -0.78
C GLY A 14 -6.12 -2.51 -0.58
N ILE A 15 -6.89 -1.97 0.38
CA ILE A 15 -8.27 -2.37 0.62
C ILE A 15 -9.12 -2.15 -0.64
N SER A 16 -9.12 -0.94 -1.18
CA SER A 16 -10.01 -0.57 -2.30
C SER A 16 -9.76 -1.44 -3.52
N MET A 17 -8.51 -1.50 -3.97
CA MET A 17 -8.17 -2.16 -5.23
C MET A 17 -8.20 -3.67 -5.12
N GLN A 18 -7.76 -4.27 -4.01
CA GLN A 18 -7.79 -5.73 -3.87
C GLN A 18 -9.20 -6.24 -3.63
N MET A 19 -10.02 -5.54 -2.83
CA MET A 19 -11.44 -5.90 -2.70
C MET A 19 -12.16 -5.78 -4.04
N ASN A 20 -11.88 -4.75 -4.83
CA ASN A 20 -12.41 -4.63 -6.19
C ASN A 20 -11.97 -5.80 -7.09
N GLN A 21 -10.68 -6.12 -7.11
CA GLN A 21 -10.15 -7.23 -7.90
C GLN A 21 -10.83 -8.56 -7.53
N GLN A 22 -10.98 -8.86 -6.24
CA GLN A 22 -11.65 -10.08 -5.80
C GLN A 22 -13.15 -10.06 -6.07
N HIS A 23 -13.81 -8.92 -5.92
CA HIS A 23 -15.23 -8.78 -6.24
C HIS A 23 -15.51 -9.07 -7.71
N GLN A 24 -14.64 -8.61 -8.62
CA GLN A 24 -14.70 -8.89 -10.06
C GLN A 24 -14.48 -10.37 -10.43
N LEU A 25 -13.93 -11.17 -9.50
CA LEU A 25 -13.83 -12.63 -9.64
C LEU A 25 -15.08 -13.38 -9.17
N GLY A 26 -16.12 -12.65 -8.76
CA GLY A 26 -17.43 -13.20 -8.41
C GLY A 26 -18.52 -12.86 -9.42
N ILE A 27 -19.71 -13.38 -9.13
CA ILE A 27 -20.98 -12.93 -9.71
C ILE A 27 -21.96 -12.55 -8.60
N ASP A 28 -22.82 -11.58 -8.91
CA ASP A 28 -23.86 -11.05 -8.03
C ASP A 28 -25.13 -11.91 -8.03
N LEU A 29 -26.17 -11.42 -7.35
CA LEU A 29 -27.42 -12.17 -7.19
C LEU A 29 -28.14 -12.43 -8.53
N ASP A 30 -27.98 -11.52 -9.49
CA ASP A 30 -28.60 -11.58 -10.81
C ASP A 30 -27.74 -12.35 -11.82
N GLY A 31 -26.53 -12.75 -11.42
CA GLY A 31 -25.58 -13.54 -12.21
C GLY A 31 -24.62 -12.67 -13.03
N ASP A 32 -24.64 -11.36 -12.82
CA ASP A 32 -23.74 -10.41 -13.46
C ASP A 32 -22.38 -10.41 -12.76
N VAL A 33 -21.33 -10.07 -13.52
CA VAL A 33 -19.96 -10.03 -12.98
C VAL A 33 -19.83 -8.88 -12.00
N GLY A 34 -19.17 -9.13 -10.86
CA GLY A 34 -18.97 -8.10 -9.84
C GLY A 34 -18.24 -6.86 -10.39
N GLY A 35 -18.72 -5.68 -10.01
CA GLY A 35 -18.08 -4.41 -10.30
C GLY A 35 -17.02 -4.01 -9.26
N ALA A 36 -16.64 -2.74 -9.26
CA ALA A 36 -15.85 -2.17 -8.18
C ALA A 36 -16.73 -1.94 -6.93
N ILE A 37 -16.27 -2.37 -5.75
CA ILE A 37 -16.88 -2.05 -4.45
C ILE A 37 -16.53 -0.62 -4.05
N PHE A 38 -15.26 -0.23 -4.24
CA PHE A 38 -14.73 1.07 -3.89
C PHE A 38 -14.25 1.82 -5.13
N SER A 39 -14.18 3.15 -5.09
CA SER A 39 -13.48 3.93 -6.10
C SER A 39 -12.01 3.52 -6.17
N THR A 40 -11.45 3.48 -7.38
CA THR A 40 -10.01 3.33 -7.58
C THR A 40 -9.37 4.71 -7.49
N PRO A 41 -8.50 4.97 -6.50
CA PRO A 41 -7.78 6.24 -6.41
C PRO A 41 -6.93 6.47 -7.66
N GLU A 42 -6.71 7.71 -8.07
CA GLU A 42 -5.73 8.05 -9.12
C GLU A 42 -4.37 8.41 -8.50
N ILE A 43 -3.28 8.12 -9.22
CA ILE A 43 -1.96 8.60 -8.81
C ILE A 43 -1.88 10.10 -9.12
N GLN A 44 -1.63 10.91 -8.10
CA GLN A 44 -1.42 12.35 -8.30
C GLN A 44 0.01 12.61 -8.75
N VAL A 45 0.15 13.30 -9.88
CA VAL A 45 1.43 13.80 -10.39
C VAL A 45 1.38 15.32 -10.43
N LEU A 46 2.35 15.96 -9.78
CA LEU A 46 2.43 17.42 -9.64
C LEU A 46 3.74 17.89 -10.27
N GLY A 47 3.66 18.60 -11.39
CA GLY A 47 4.83 19.29 -11.96
C GLY A 47 5.26 20.44 -11.04
N ASN A 48 6.57 20.64 -10.90
CA ASN A 48 7.10 21.80 -10.20
C ASN A 48 6.71 23.07 -10.96
N ALA A 49 6.32 24.11 -10.23
CA ALA A 49 5.89 25.38 -10.82
C ALA A 49 7.01 26.08 -11.64
N ASN A 50 8.27 25.71 -11.39
CA ASN A 50 9.42 26.21 -12.14
C ASN A 50 9.72 25.41 -13.41
N ASN A 51 8.95 24.35 -13.71
CA ASN A 51 9.18 23.55 -14.91
C ASN A 51 8.96 24.37 -16.17
N SER A 52 9.82 24.12 -17.16
CA SER A 52 9.71 24.76 -18.48
C SER A 52 8.66 24.10 -19.36
N GLY A 53 8.40 22.80 -19.16
CA GLY A 53 7.40 22.03 -19.88
C GLY A 53 7.33 20.58 -19.42
N GLY A 54 6.87 19.71 -20.33
CA GLY A 54 6.65 18.30 -20.07
C GLY A 54 5.37 17.98 -19.30
N ALA A 55 4.91 16.75 -19.44
CA ALA A 55 3.79 16.22 -18.68
C ALA A 55 4.08 14.78 -18.27
N VAL A 56 3.69 14.41 -17.05
CA VAL A 56 3.88 13.06 -16.55
C VAL A 56 2.55 12.58 -15.99
N THR A 57 2.14 11.39 -16.40
CA THR A 57 1.02 10.67 -15.80
C THR A 57 1.52 9.35 -15.23
N ALA A 58 0.76 8.76 -14.32
CA ALA A 58 1.13 7.52 -13.65
C ALA A 58 -0.07 6.59 -13.54
N SER A 59 0.18 5.29 -13.64
CA SER A 59 -0.84 4.24 -13.51
C SER A 59 -0.33 3.13 -12.60
N TYR A 60 -1.21 2.54 -11.80
CA TYR A 60 -0.85 1.40 -10.97
C TYR A 60 -0.57 0.16 -11.82
N GLY A 61 0.41 -0.61 -11.38
CA GLY A 61 0.69 -1.98 -11.81
C GLY A 61 0.40 -2.95 -10.67
N THR A 62 1.43 -3.66 -10.20
CA THR A 62 1.31 -4.66 -9.13
C THR A 62 1.20 -3.99 -7.76
N LEU A 63 0.04 -4.11 -7.15
CA LEU A 63 -0.29 -3.43 -5.89
C LEU A 63 0.53 -3.89 -4.70
N SER A 64 0.97 -5.15 -4.67
CA SER A 64 1.83 -5.66 -3.61
C SER A 64 3.15 -4.90 -3.57
N ASP A 65 3.62 -4.37 -4.70
CA ASP A 65 4.95 -3.81 -4.86
C ASP A 65 4.98 -2.31 -4.52
N LEU A 66 3.80 -1.71 -4.30
CA LEU A 66 3.65 -0.33 -3.87
C LEU A 66 4.31 -0.07 -2.52
N THR A 67 5.07 1.02 -2.46
CA THR A 67 5.68 1.50 -1.22
C THR A 67 4.90 2.68 -0.64
N ALA A 68 5.03 2.89 0.67
CA ALA A 68 4.44 4.04 1.36
C ALA A 68 5.31 5.30 1.19
N SER A 69 5.54 5.71 -0.06
CA SER A 69 6.44 6.80 -0.40
C SER A 69 5.89 7.72 -1.48
N ASP A 70 6.40 8.95 -1.47
CA ASP A 70 6.30 9.87 -2.60
C ASP A 70 7.59 9.74 -3.41
N TYR A 71 7.53 10.11 -4.69
CA TYR A 71 8.65 10.02 -5.60
C TYR A 71 8.86 11.33 -6.32
N GLU A 72 10.11 11.72 -6.51
CA GLU A 72 10.46 12.86 -7.35
C GLU A 72 11.13 12.35 -8.62
N LEU A 73 10.55 12.68 -9.77
CA LEU A 73 11.15 12.45 -11.07
C LEU A 73 11.82 13.75 -11.52
N GLU A 74 13.13 13.72 -11.71
CA GLU A 74 13.91 14.86 -12.21
C GLU A 74 14.43 14.54 -13.61
N TYR A 75 14.38 15.53 -14.51
CA TYR A 75 14.97 15.40 -15.85
C TYR A 75 16.44 15.82 -15.84
N ASP A 76 17.32 14.85 -16.09
CA ASP A 76 18.78 15.02 -16.03
C ASP A 76 19.36 15.63 -17.32
N GLY A 77 18.57 15.69 -18.40
CA GLY A 77 18.98 16.14 -19.73
C GLY A 77 19.10 15.00 -20.76
N GLY A 78 19.01 15.34 -22.04
CA GLY A 78 19.04 14.37 -23.14
C GLY A 78 17.80 13.48 -23.16
N ASN A 79 17.95 12.20 -22.83
CA ASN A 79 16.85 11.22 -22.76
C ASN A 79 16.65 10.69 -21.34
N SER A 80 17.38 11.22 -20.36
CA SER A 80 17.55 10.63 -19.04
C SER A 80 16.72 11.35 -17.97
N TYR A 81 16.10 10.54 -17.12
CA TYR A 81 15.42 10.98 -15.91
C TYR A 81 15.90 10.17 -14.71
N THR A 82 15.89 10.79 -13.54
CA THR A 82 16.15 10.11 -12.26
C THR A 82 14.89 10.15 -11.42
N LEU A 83 14.36 8.96 -11.10
CA LEU A 83 13.27 8.81 -10.15
C LEU A 83 13.86 8.53 -8.76
N ARG A 84 13.58 9.42 -7.79
CA ARG A 84 14.04 9.31 -6.41
C ARG A 84 12.87 9.03 -5.48
N ARG A 85 12.94 7.93 -4.74
CA ARG A 85 11.99 7.59 -3.67
C ARG A 85 12.30 8.45 -2.44
N LEU A 86 11.33 9.23 -1.95
CA LEU A 86 11.58 10.23 -0.90
C LEU A 86 11.69 9.63 0.52
N SER A 87 11.24 8.40 0.72
CA SER A 87 11.33 7.72 2.02
C SER A 87 12.75 7.27 2.38
N ASP A 88 13.57 6.90 1.40
CA ASP A 88 14.91 6.33 1.60
C ASP A 88 15.99 6.91 0.67
N ASN A 89 15.62 7.83 -0.22
CA ASN A 89 16.49 8.41 -1.25
C ASN A 89 17.06 7.41 -2.25
N SER A 90 16.44 6.23 -2.40
CA SER A 90 16.77 5.29 -3.46
C SER A 90 16.46 5.91 -4.83
N THR A 91 17.36 5.75 -5.80
CA THR A 91 17.22 6.31 -7.15
C THR A 91 17.12 5.21 -8.21
N THR A 92 16.29 5.46 -9.22
CA THR A 92 16.15 4.62 -10.42
C THR A 92 16.34 5.52 -11.64
N SER A 93 17.31 5.17 -12.50
CA SER A 93 17.53 5.87 -13.75
C SER A 93 16.58 5.36 -14.83
N ILE A 94 15.98 6.27 -15.58
CA ILE A 94 15.06 6.02 -16.67
C ILE A 94 15.65 6.64 -17.94
N ASP A 95 15.90 5.82 -18.96
CA ASP A 95 16.27 6.27 -20.30
C ASP A 95 15.08 6.10 -21.23
N THR A 96 14.59 7.22 -21.76
CA THR A 96 13.44 7.25 -22.69
C THR A 96 13.81 6.82 -24.11
N GLY A 97 15.11 6.71 -24.43
CA GLY A 97 15.58 6.43 -25.78
C GLY A 97 15.19 7.48 -26.82
N GLY A 98 14.74 8.67 -26.37
CA GLY A 98 14.22 9.75 -27.22
C GLY A 98 12.76 9.58 -27.63
N ALA A 99 12.04 8.60 -27.07
CA ALA A 99 10.61 8.46 -27.30
C ALA A 99 9.81 9.49 -26.49
N SER A 100 8.76 10.04 -27.12
CA SER A 100 7.75 10.85 -26.43
C SER A 100 6.38 10.64 -27.09
N PRO A 101 5.35 10.20 -26.33
CA PRO A 101 5.41 9.80 -24.93
C PRO A 101 6.20 8.49 -24.73
N PHE A 102 6.91 8.35 -23.61
CA PHE A 102 7.59 7.13 -23.18
C PHE A 102 6.90 6.55 -21.95
N THR A 103 6.57 5.25 -21.98
CA THR A 103 6.03 4.54 -20.82
C THR A 103 7.10 3.66 -20.20
N THR A 104 7.34 3.85 -18.90
CA THR A 104 8.33 3.06 -18.15
C THR A 104 7.86 1.62 -17.98
N ALA A 105 8.81 0.71 -17.73
CA ALA A 105 8.48 -0.52 -17.02
C ALA A 105 7.89 -0.20 -15.64
N GLU A 106 7.27 -1.20 -15.01
CA GLU A 106 6.76 -1.05 -13.65
C GLU A 106 7.91 -0.81 -12.67
N ILE A 107 7.76 0.20 -11.82
CA ILE A 107 8.68 0.61 -10.78
C ILE A 107 7.87 0.68 -9.49
N ASP A 108 8.21 -0.15 -8.50
CA ASP A 108 7.54 -0.19 -7.20
C ASP A 108 6.00 -0.21 -7.30
N GLY A 109 5.42 -1.00 -8.20
CA GLY A 109 3.97 -1.14 -8.32
C GLY A 109 3.26 -0.07 -9.16
N PHE A 110 3.97 0.81 -9.86
CA PHE A 110 3.37 1.76 -10.82
C PHE A 110 4.25 1.98 -12.06
N SER A 111 3.64 2.46 -13.15
CA SER A 111 4.36 2.90 -14.35
C SER A 111 4.13 4.38 -14.60
N LEU A 112 5.10 5.05 -15.19
CA LEU A 112 5.02 6.45 -15.59
C LEU A 112 4.89 6.55 -17.11
N THR A 113 4.04 7.46 -17.58
CA THR A 113 4.03 7.91 -18.97
C THR A 113 4.54 9.34 -19.01
N ILE A 114 5.68 9.53 -19.66
CA ILE A 114 6.43 10.78 -19.69
C ILE A 114 6.31 11.38 -21.09
N ASP A 115 5.73 12.56 -21.17
CA ASP A 115 5.80 13.45 -22.32
C ASP A 115 6.93 14.46 -22.09
N SER A 116 8.00 14.34 -22.88
CA SER A 116 9.19 15.20 -22.79
C SER A 116 9.05 16.52 -23.56
N SER A 117 7.86 16.86 -24.06
CA SER A 117 7.62 18.06 -24.85
C SER A 117 7.92 19.34 -24.04
N GLY A 118 9.01 20.03 -24.39
CA GLY A 118 9.40 21.30 -23.78
C GLY A 118 10.08 21.19 -22.41
N VAL A 119 10.47 19.98 -21.99
CA VAL A 119 11.19 19.77 -20.73
C VAL A 119 12.59 20.37 -20.79
N ALA A 120 13.02 21.02 -19.70
CA ALA A 120 14.37 21.55 -19.53
C ALA A 120 15.10 20.85 -18.37
N GLN A 121 16.43 20.73 -18.45
CA GLN A 121 17.22 20.09 -17.40
C GLN A 121 16.93 20.72 -16.04
N GLY A 122 16.66 19.89 -15.03
CA GLY A 122 16.27 20.29 -13.69
C GLY A 122 14.75 20.46 -13.49
N ASP A 123 13.93 20.30 -14.54
CA ASP A 123 12.48 20.18 -14.38
C ASP A 123 12.17 18.92 -13.54
N SER A 124 11.26 19.06 -12.56
CA SER A 124 10.90 17.98 -11.63
C SER A 124 9.39 17.76 -11.47
N PHE A 125 9.00 16.52 -11.22
CA PHE A 125 7.61 16.10 -11.02
C PHE A 125 7.51 15.29 -9.73
N LEU A 126 6.57 15.66 -8.86
CA LEU A 126 6.28 14.94 -7.62
C LEU A 126 5.13 13.95 -7.86
N ILE A 127 5.41 12.67 -7.73
CA ILE A 127 4.47 11.56 -7.88
C ILE A 127 4.06 11.07 -6.48
N ARG A 128 2.75 10.95 -6.27
CA ARG A 128 2.14 10.57 -4.99
C ARG A 128 1.21 9.37 -5.19
N PRO A 129 1.75 8.13 -5.23
CA PRO A 129 0.95 6.94 -5.49
C PRO A 129 -0.09 6.68 -4.41
N SER A 130 0.26 6.83 -3.13
CA SER A 130 -0.63 6.44 -2.03
C SER A 130 -1.32 7.61 -1.32
N ARG A 131 -0.71 8.81 -1.31
CA ARG A 131 -1.10 9.91 -0.42
C ARG A 131 -2.58 10.32 -0.49
N GLY A 132 -3.15 10.37 -1.69
CA GLY A 132 -4.53 10.81 -1.95
C GLY A 132 -5.58 9.70 -1.84
N ALA A 133 -5.17 8.45 -1.64
CA ALA A 133 -6.05 7.29 -1.74
C ALA A 133 -7.13 7.25 -0.65
N ALA A 134 -6.78 7.62 0.58
CA ALA A 134 -7.73 7.62 1.69
C ALA A 134 -8.82 8.71 1.55
N ASP A 135 -8.49 9.84 0.93
CA ASP A 135 -9.42 10.97 0.75
C ASP A 135 -10.40 10.75 -0.43
N SER A 136 -9.94 10.03 -1.46
CA SER A 136 -10.71 9.73 -2.66
C SER A 136 -11.51 8.42 -2.59
N MET A 137 -11.36 7.64 -1.52
CA MET A 137 -12.08 6.37 -1.34
C MET A 137 -13.58 6.62 -1.13
N GLN A 138 -14.40 5.97 -1.96
CA GLN A 138 -15.86 6.02 -1.91
C GLN A 138 -16.41 4.63 -2.11
N LEU A 139 -17.50 4.29 -1.41
CA LEU A 139 -18.26 3.08 -1.68
C LEU A 139 -19.09 3.29 -2.96
N LEU A 140 -18.94 2.40 -3.94
CA LEU A 140 -19.65 2.45 -5.22
C LEU A 140 -20.87 1.53 -5.28
N ILE A 141 -20.93 0.50 -4.44
CA ILE A 141 -22.10 -0.39 -4.36
C ILE A 141 -23.15 0.26 -3.46
N ASP A 142 -24.30 0.58 -4.06
CA ASP A 142 -25.48 1.13 -3.39
C ASP A 142 -26.62 0.12 -3.23
N ASP A 143 -26.66 -0.93 -4.08
CA ASP A 143 -27.57 -2.07 -3.96
C ASP A 143 -26.84 -3.34 -3.47
N VAL A 144 -27.34 -3.93 -2.39
CA VAL A 144 -26.85 -5.20 -1.82
C VAL A 144 -26.92 -6.35 -2.83
N ARG A 145 -27.87 -6.32 -3.78
CA ARG A 145 -27.99 -7.34 -4.84
C ARG A 145 -26.78 -7.39 -5.76
N GLY A 146 -26.12 -6.24 -5.98
CA GLY A 146 -24.92 -6.11 -6.80
C GLY A 146 -23.63 -6.60 -6.12
N PHE A 147 -23.74 -7.13 -4.89
CA PHE A 147 -22.61 -7.73 -4.20
C PHE A 147 -22.32 -9.14 -4.73
N ALA A 148 -21.19 -9.30 -5.40
CA ALA A 148 -20.73 -10.51 -6.06
C ALA A 148 -20.20 -11.57 -5.08
N ALA A 149 -21.11 -12.21 -4.34
CA ALA A 149 -20.79 -13.19 -3.31
C ALA A 149 -20.42 -14.58 -3.85
N ALA A 150 -20.92 -14.96 -5.02
CA ALA A 150 -20.77 -16.29 -5.60
C ALA A 150 -19.54 -16.39 -6.50
N GLY A 151 -18.94 -17.58 -6.63
CA GLY A 151 -17.85 -17.79 -7.60
C GLY A 151 -18.39 -17.81 -9.05
N ARG A 152 -17.62 -17.32 -10.03
CA ARG A 152 -18.07 -17.30 -11.44
C ARG A 152 -18.23 -18.69 -12.07
N LEU A 153 -17.48 -19.67 -11.57
CA LEU A 153 -17.50 -21.05 -12.06
C LEU A 153 -17.91 -22.00 -10.96
N GLN A 154 -18.52 -23.11 -11.35
CA GLN A 154 -18.86 -24.22 -10.47
C GLN A 154 -18.44 -25.52 -11.10
N SER A 155 -18.03 -26.46 -10.26
CA SER A 155 -17.76 -27.82 -10.68
C SER A 155 -18.89 -28.76 -10.28
N ALA A 156 -19.00 -29.85 -11.04
CA ALA A 156 -19.93 -30.93 -10.76
C ALA A 156 -19.43 -32.24 -11.36
N VAL A 157 -19.98 -33.35 -10.85
CA VAL A 157 -19.85 -34.66 -11.46
C VAL A 157 -20.88 -34.79 -12.58
N ALA A 158 -20.55 -35.55 -13.64
CA ALA A 158 -21.53 -35.86 -14.68
C ALA A 158 -22.73 -36.63 -14.10
N ILE A 159 -23.91 -36.30 -14.60
CA ILE A 159 -25.17 -36.96 -14.22
C ILE A 159 -25.83 -37.57 -15.45
N ASP A 160 -26.55 -38.66 -15.25
CA ASP A 160 -27.38 -39.27 -16.29
C ASP A 160 -28.63 -38.43 -16.56
N ALA A 161 -29.44 -38.84 -17.55
CA ALA A 161 -30.69 -38.17 -17.90
C ALA A 161 -31.74 -38.17 -16.77
N SER A 162 -31.56 -39.00 -15.75
CA SER A 162 -32.44 -39.10 -14.58
C SER A 162 -31.89 -38.32 -13.36
N GLY A 163 -30.75 -37.67 -13.49
CA GLY A 163 -30.11 -36.88 -12.44
C GLY A 163 -29.24 -37.67 -11.45
N ASN A 164 -28.96 -38.95 -11.72
CA ASN A 164 -28.06 -39.75 -10.88
C ASN A 164 -26.60 -39.54 -11.31
N PRO A 165 -25.61 -39.71 -10.41
CA PRO A 165 -24.19 -39.70 -10.80
C PRO A 165 -23.92 -40.71 -11.92
N ALA A 166 -23.37 -40.24 -13.04
CA ALA A 166 -23.04 -41.06 -14.20
C ALA A 166 -21.70 -41.79 -14.05
N ASN A 167 -20.84 -41.31 -13.14
CA ASN A 167 -19.52 -41.88 -12.90
C ASN A 167 -19.60 -43.13 -12.01
N SER A 168 -18.79 -44.13 -12.33
CA SER A 168 -18.67 -45.34 -11.53
C SER A 168 -17.52 -45.27 -10.51
N GLY A 169 -16.54 -44.41 -10.73
CA GLY A 169 -15.47 -44.13 -9.79
C GLY A 169 -15.87 -43.15 -8.68
N THR A 170 -14.92 -42.90 -7.78
CA THR A 170 -15.09 -42.00 -6.62
C THR A 170 -14.47 -40.63 -6.84
N ALA A 171 -14.06 -40.32 -8.08
CA ALA A 171 -13.40 -39.08 -8.38
C ALA A 171 -14.33 -37.88 -8.15
N VAL A 172 -13.80 -36.88 -7.46
CA VAL A 172 -14.46 -35.61 -7.20
C VAL A 172 -13.52 -34.46 -7.57
N ILE A 173 -14.13 -33.39 -8.08
CA ILE A 173 -13.45 -32.12 -8.36
C ILE A 173 -13.91 -31.11 -7.30
N SER A 174 -12.96 -30.38 -6.72
CA SER A 174 -13.28 -29.28 -5.82
C SER A 174 -14.02 -28.18 -6.57
N GLN A 175 -14.76 -27.35 -5.84
CA GLN A 175 -15.27 -26.12 -6.43
C GLN A 175 -14.10 -25.26 -6.93
N PRO A 176 -14.16 -24.73 -8.17
CA PRO A 176 -13.04 -24.03 -8.76
C PRO A 176 -12.89 -22.62 -8.16
N SER A 177 -11.65 -22.15 -8.09
CA SER A 177 -11.32 -20.73 -7.96
C SER A 177 -10.72 -20.22 -9.27
N ILE A 178 -10.78 -18.91 -9.47
CA ILE A 178 -10.23 -18.23 -10.64
C ILE A 178 -9.31 -17.10 -10.18
N SER A 179 -8.30 -16.76 -10.96
CA SER A 179 -7.38 -15.65 -10.69
C SER A 179 -7.59 -14.47 -11.65
N SER A 180 -8.35 -14.65 -12.73
CA SER A 180 -8.68 -13.59 -13.67
C SER A 180 -10.08 -13.76 -14.27
N GLY A 181 -10.59 -12.70 -14.91
CA GLY A 181 -11.82 -12.76 -15.70
C GLY A 181 -11.61 -13.20 -17.15
N SER A 182 -10.37 -13.47 -17.58
CA SER A 182 -10.03 -13.74 -18.98
C SER A 182 -10.69 -15.02 -19.49
N GLY A 183 -11.29 -14.98 -20.68
CA GLY A 183 -11.97 -16.13 -21.29
C GLY A 183 -13.23 -16.61 -20.57
N LEU A 184 -13.77 -15.79 -19.65
CA LEU A 184 -15.04 -16.05 -18.97
C LEU A 184 -16.11 -15.04 -19.41
N PRO A 185 -17.39 -15.45 -19.58
CA PRO A 185 -17.93 -16.78 -19.30
C PRO A 185 -17.42 -17.85 -20.28
N LEU A 186 -17.40 -19.10 -19.83
CA LEU A 186 -17.03 -20.22 -20.69
C LEU A 186 -18.03 -20.34 -21.85
N ALA A 187 -17.52 -20.52 -23.07
CA ALA A 187 -18.35 -20.71 -24.25
C ALA A 187 -19.14 -22.04 -24.23
N ALA A 188 -18.59 -23.06 -23.57
CA ALA A 188 -19.22 -24.35 -23.34
C ALA A 188 -18.69 -24.95 -22.03
N ASN A 189 -19.40 -25.95 -21.49
CA ASN A 189 -18.95 -26.68 -20.31
C ASN A 189 -17.62 -27.37 -20.61
N MET A 190 -16.62 -27.16 -19.76
CA MET A 190 -15.37 -27.89 -19.79
C MET A 190 -15.59 -29.28 -19.20
N VAL A 191 -15.30 -30.32 -19.98
CA VAL A 191 -15.50 -31.72 -19.54
C VAL A 191 -14.18 -32.43 -19.49
N PHE A 192 -13.85 -32.94 -18.31
CA PHE A 192 -12.66 -33.71 -17.98
C PHE A 192 -13.07 -35.19 -18.00
N SER A 193 -12.67 -35.93 -19.03
CA SER A 193 -12.97 -37.36 -19.18
C SER A 193 -11.75 -38.20 -18.82
N PHE A 194 -11.88 -39.09 -17.83
CA PHE A 194 -10.77 -39.92 -17.39
C PHE A 194 -10.40 -40.98 -18.44
N SER A 195 -9.09 -41.14 -18.66
CA SER A 195 -8.50 -42.12 -19.57
C SER A 195 -7.18 -42.63 -19.01
N ASP A 196 -6.90 -43.92 -19.17
CA ASP A 196 -5.58 -44.50 -18.86
C ASP A 196 -4.47 -44.06 -19.83
N ASN A 197 -4.84 -43.34 -20.90
CA ASN A 197 -3.91 -42.91 -21.95
C ASN A 197 -4.13 -41.44 -22.33
N ALA A 198 -4.34 -40.57 -21.34
CA ALA A 198 -4.62 -39.15 -21.54
C ALA A 198 -3.47 -38.41 -22.25
N ASP A 199 -2.22 -38.85 -22.04
CA ASP A 199 -1.02 -38.35 -22.71
C ASP A 199 -0.25 -39.48 -23.40
N GLY A 200 -0.95 -40.30 -24.18
CA GLY A 200 -0.39 -41.49 -24.81
C GLY A 200 -0.33 -42.71 -23.88
N ALA A 201 0.24 -43.80 -24.38
CA ALA A 201 0.11 -45.12 -23.78
C ALA A 201 0.69 -45.19 -22.36
N GLY A 202 -0.15 -45.53 -21.38
CA GLY A 202 0.23 -45.72 -19.98
C GLY A 202 0.28 -44.45 -19.12
N ASN A 203 -0.07 -43.29 -19.70
CA ASN A 203 -0.13 -42.03 -18.97
C ASN A 203 -1.59 -41.69 -18.61
N SER A 204 -2.03 -42.14 -17.43
CA SER A 204 -3.38 -41.90 -16.94
C SER A 204 -3.64 -40.42 -16.63
N GLY A 205 -4.87 -39.97 -16.87
CA GLY A 205 -5.28 -38.60 -16.62
C GLY A 205 -6.67 -38.27 -17.15
N PHE A 206 -6.99 -36.98 -17.21
CA PHE A 206 -8.23 -36.50 -17.80
C PHE A 206 -7.94 -35.80 -19.12
N VAL A 207 -8.61 -36.24 -20.19
CA VAL A 207 -8.67 -35.50 -21.45
C VAL A 207 -9.74 -34.42 -21.31
N ILE A 208 -9.39 -33.19 -21.68
CA ILE A 208 -10.22 -32.00 -21.51
C ILE A 208 -10.82 -31.64 -22.86
N SER A 209 -12.14 -31.53 -22.88
CA SER A 209 -12.89 -30.96 -24.00
C SER A 209 -13.40 -29.55 -23.64
N ASN A 210 -13.52 -28.69 -24.65
CA ASN A 210 -13.88 -27.27 -24.51
C ASN A 210 -12.96 -26.47 -23.57
N GLY A 211 -11.74 -26.97 -23.36
CA GLY A 211 -10.71 -26.35 -22.52
C GLY A 211 -9.48 -25.97 -23.33
N PRO A 212 -8.28 -25.99 -22.70
CA PRO A 212 -7.02 -25.67 -23.39
C PRO A 212 -6.83 -26.51 -24.65
N ALA A 213 -6.32 -25.89 -25.71
CA ALA A 213 -6.10 -26.56 -26.98
C ALA A 213 -4.89 -27.52 -26.93
N PRO A 214 -4.82 -28.53 -27.81
CA PRO A 214 -3.64 -29.37 -27.95
C PRO A 214 -2.37 -28.53 -28.16
N PRO A 215 -1.23 -28.92 -27.56
CA PRO A 215 -0.98 -30.15 -26.82
C PRO A 215 -1.42 -30.12 -25.34
N ASN A 216 -2.04 -29.05 -24.84
CA ASN A 216 -2.35 -28.88 -23.40
C ASN A 216 -3.77 -29.33 -23.01
N ASN A 217 -4.46 -30.10 -23.85
CA ASN A 217 -5.86 -30.50 -23.66
C ASN A 217 -6.03 -31.72 -22.73
N TYR A 218 -5.11 -31.95 -21.81
CA TYR A 218 -5.19 -33.01 -20.82
C TYR A 218 -4.52 -32.60 -19.51
N ILE A 219 -4.86 -33.30 -18.44
CA ILE A 219 -4.14 -33.23 -17.16
C ILE A 219 -3.76 -34.63 -16.71
N LEU A 220 -2.52 -34.83 -16.29
CA LEU A 220 -2.06 -36.11 -15.76
C LEU A 220 -2.61 -36.33 -14.35
N TYR A 221 -3.19 -37.51 -14.13
CA TYR A 221 -3.73 -37.92 -12.84
C TYR A 221 -3.57 -39.43 -12.68
N ASP A 222 -2.75 -39.86 -11.72
CA ASP A 222 -2.58 -41.27 -11.37
C ASP A 222 -3.40 -41.61 -10.12
N PRO A 223 -4.51 -42.35 -10.26
CA PRO A 223 -5.36 -42.72 -9.12
C PRO A 223 -4.63 -43.51 -8.02
N ALA A 224 -3.57 -44.25 -8.36
CA ALA A 224 -2.85 -45.07 -7.40
C ALA A 224 -2.03 -44.23 -6.40
N THR A 225 -1.51 -43.08 -6.86
CA THR A 225 -0.62 -42.22 -6.07
C THR A 225 -1.25 -40.88 -5.69
N GLU A 226 -2.29 -40.44 -6.42
CA GLU A 226 -2.84 -39.08 -6.32
C GLU A 226 -4.31 -39.05 -5.85
N SER A 227 -4.86 -40.19 -5.43
CA SER A 227 -6.24 -40.30 -4.90
C SER A 227 -6.49 -39.44 -3.64
N ALA A 228 -5.47 -39.14 -2.85
CA ALA A 228 -5.55 -38.20 -1.74
C ALA A 228 -5.79 -36.74 -2.19
N GLY A 229 -5.57 -36.45 -3.47
CA GLY A 229 -5.98 -35.24 -4.16
C GLY A 229 -4.81 -34.41 -4.70
N LYS A 230 -4.91 -34.01 -5.96
CA LYS A 230 -3.91 -33.24 -6.71
C LYS A 230 -4.50 -31.92 -7.20
N SER A 231 -3.72 -30.84 -7.07
CA SER A 231 -4.12 -29.50 -7.51
C SER A 231 -3.69 -29.21 -8.94
N PHE A 232 -4.51 -28.44 -9.64
CA PHE A 232 -4.30 -27.97 -11.01
C PHE A 232 -4.54 -26.45 -11.09
N PRO A 233 -3.80 -25.71 -11.94
CA PRO A 233 -2.71 -26.18 -12.81
C PRO A 233 -1.55 -26.77 -12.01
N SER A 234 -0.84 -27.72 -12.61
CA SER A 234 0.33 -28.32 -11.96
C SER A 234 1.53 -27.39 -12.07
N SER A 235 2.53 -27.55 -11.20
CA SER A 235 3.78 -26.78 -11.28
C SER A 235 4.54 -27.00 -12.59
N ALA A 236 4.30 -28.11 -13.30
CA ALA A 236 4.88 -28.40 -14.61
C ALA A 236 4.23 -27.59 -15.75
N ASN A 237 2.99 -27.13 -15.57
CA ASN A 237 2.27 -26.32 -16.56
C ASN A 237 1.39 -25.27 -15.85
N PRO A 238 1.98 -24.27 -15.18
CA PRO A 238 1.26 -23.33 -14.33
C PRO A 238 0.27 -22.46 -15.11
N SER A 239 0.52 -22.22 -16.40
CA SER A 239 -0.30 -21.35 -17.26
C SER A 239 -1.38 -22.09 -18.06
N GLN A 240 -1.57 -23.39 -17.81
CA GLN A 240 -2.46 -24.22 -18.61
C GLN A 240 -3.89 -23.65 -18.73
N PHE A 241 -4.38 -22.99 -17.68
CA PHE A 241 -5.75 -22.47 -17.61
C PHE A 241 -5.84 -20.93 -17.61
N ASP A 242 -4.78 -20.20 -17.95
CA ASP A 242 -4.77 -18.73 -17.92
C ASP A 242 -5.84 -18.10 -18.83
N SER A 243 -6.10 -18.75 -19.98
CA SER A 243 -7.17 -18.35 -20.91
C SER A 243 -8.58 -18.75 -20.47
N PHE A 244 -8.74 -19.38 -19.30
CA PHE A 244 -10.01 -19.84 -18.72
C PHE A 244 -10.18 -19.31 -17.30
N GLY A 245 -9.82 -18.04 -17.11
CA GLY A 245 -9.86 -17.34 -15.83
C GLY A 245 -8.72 -17.70 -14.87
N GLY A 246 -7.65 -18.34 -15.34
CA GLY A 246 -6.61 -18.89 -14.47
C GLY A 246 -7.20 -19.90 -13.49
N LEU A 247 -7.96 -20.86 -14.02
CA LEU A 247 -8.72 -21.84 -13.25
C LEU A 247 -7.83 -22.64 -12.30
N ASN A 248 -8.18 -22.65 -11.01
CA ASN A 248 -7.54 -23.45 -9.97
C ASN A 248 -8.54 -24.42 -9.36
N PHE A 249 -8.17 -25.69 -9.23
CA PHE A 249 -9.03 -26.74 -8.66
C PHE A 249 -8.20 -27.92 -8.16
N ARG A 250 -8.83 -28.81 -7.39
CA ARG A 250 -8.24 -30.05 -6.90
C ARG A 250 -9.11 -31.23 -7.31
N ILE A 251 -8.49 -32.30 -7.81
CA ILE A 251 -9.16 -33.58 -8.07
C ILE A 251 -8.67 -34.60 -7.05
N SER A 252 -9.59 -35.36 -6.45
CA SER A 252 -9.29 -36.46 -5.53
C SER A 252 -10.17 -37.67 -5.83
N GLY A 253 -9.86 -38.83 -5.23
CA GLY A 253 -10.60 -40.07 -5.42
C GLY A 253 -10.03 -40.93 -6.55
N THR A 254 -10.74 -42.01 -6.88
CA THR A 254 -10.29 -42.99 -7.87
C THR A 254 -11.28 -43.05 -9.04
N PRO A 255 -11.02 -42.34 -10.16
CA PRO A 255 -11.86 -42.41 -11.35
C PRO A 255 -11.76 -43.78 -12.03
N THR A 256 -12.81 -44.13 -12.76
CA THR A 256 -12.83 -45.23 -13.74
C THR A 256 -12.77 -44.64 -15.15
N VAL A 257 -12.23 -45.39 -16.13
CA VAL A 257 -12.17 -44.93 -17.54
C VAL A 257 -13.56 -44.53 -18.03
N GLY A 258 -13.66 -43.32 -18.58
CA GLY A 258 -14.92 -42.72 -19.03
C GLY A 258 -15.64 -41.85 -17.99
N ASP A 259 -15.21 -41.84 -16.73
CA ASP A 259 -15.74 -40.93 -15.72
C ASP A 259 -15.53 -39.47 -16.14
N GLN A 260 -16.55 -38.64 -15.93
CA GLN A 260 -16.55 -37.23 -16.33
C GLN A 260 -16.71 -36.29 -15.14
N LEU A 261 -15.81 -35.31 -15.06
CA LEU A 261 -15.92 -34.15 -14.17
C LEU A 261 -16.16 -32.92 -15.03
N ILE A 262 -17.00 -32.01 -14.56
CA ILE A 262 -17.47 -30.87 -15.36
C ILE A 262 -17.17 -29.59 -14.62
N VAL A 263 -16.59 -28.62 -15.32
CA VAL A 263 -16.52 -27.21 -14.90
C VAL A 263 -17.40 -26.40 -15.84
N ARG A 264 -18.26 -25.56 -15.26
CA ARG A 264 -19.24 -24.77 -16.01
C ARG A 264 -19.45 -23.40 -15.38
N ASN A 265 -20.06 -22.50 -16.14
CA ASN A 265 -20.50 -21.21 -15.62
C ASN A 265 -21.44 -21.43 -14.42
N ASN A 266 -21.28 -20.60 -13.39
CA ASN A 266 -22.14 -20.66 -12.24
C ASN A 266 -23.49 -20.01 -12.57
N THR A 267 -24.55 -20.82 -12.52
CA THR A 267 -25.95 -20.40 -12.72
C THR A 267 -26.71 -20.32 -11.41
N ASN A 268 -26.03 -20.60 -10.29
CA ASN A 268 -26.59 -20.84 -8.97
C ASN A 268 -26.22 -19.73 -7.98
N ALA A 269 -25.87 -18.52 -8.46
CA ALA A 269 -25.48 -17.39 -7.61
C ALA A 269 -26.56 -17.07 -6.57
N ALA A 270 -27.83 -17.07 -6.98
CA ALA A 270 -28.98 -16.82 -6.10
C ALA A 270 -29.30 -17.95 -5.11
N THR A 271 -28.72 -19.14 -5.28
CA THR A 271 -28.97 -20.32 -4.42
C THR A 271 -28.00 -20.46 -3.25
N GLY A 272 -27.29 -19.37 -2.89
CA GLY A 272 -26.52 -19.29 -1.64
C GLY A 272 -25.04 -19.65 -1.75
N ASP A 273 -24.45 -19.60 -2.95
CA ASP A 273 -22.99 -19.69 -3.10
C ASP A 273 -22.34 -18.41 -2.56
N ASN A 274 -21.49 -18.56 -1.54
CA ASN A 274 -20.80 -17.46 -0.87
C ASN A 274 -19.27 -17.58 -0.99
N ARG A 275 -18.74 -18.37 -1.94
CA ARG A 275 -17.30 -18.61 -2.06
C ARG A 275 -16.49 -17.34 -2.30
N ASN A 276 -17.00 -16.40 -3.10
CA ASN A 276 -16.31 -15.13 -3.34
C ASN A 276 -16.41 -14.19 -2.13
N ALA A 277 -17.54 -14.19 -1.43
CA ALA A 277 -17.67 -13.47 -0.16
C ALA A 277 -16.70 -14.01 0.92
N LEU A 278 -16.52 -15.33 0.97
CA LEU A 278 -15.53 -15.95 1.86
C LEU A 278 -14.10 -15.57 1.46
N ALA A 279 -13.81 -15.51 0.15
CA ALA A 279 -12.51 -15.05 -0.36
C ALA A 279 -12.25 -13.58 0.02
N LEU A 280 -13.25 -12.70 -0.12
CA LEU A 280 -13.19 -11.30 0.31
C LEU A 280 -12.94 -11.19 1.83
N ALA A 281 -13.66 -11.96 2.65
CA ALA A 281 -13.47 -11.97 4.10
C ALA A 281 -12.07 -12.47 4.48
N ALA A 282 -11.54 -13.48 3.79
CA ALA A 282 -10.21 -14.02 4.03
C ALA A 282 -9.09 -13.01 3.73
N MET A 283 -9.33 -11.98 2.90
CA MET A 283 -8.33 -10.96 2.60
C MET A 283 -7.87 -10.19 3.83
N GLN A 284 -8.72 -10.07 4.85
CA GLN A 284 -8.39 -9.35 6.09
C GLN A 284 -7.10 -9.86 6.73
N SER A 285 -6.86 -11.17 6.69
CA SER A 285 -5.73 -11.83 7.36
C SER A 285 -4.64 -12.30 6.40
N GLN A 286 -4.73 -11.96 5.11
CA GLN A 286 -3.74 -12.40 4.13
C GLN A 286 -2.66 -11.35 3.94
N ASP A 287 -1.43 -11.82 3.78
CA ASP A 287 -0.30 -10.96 3.46
C ASP A 287 -0.40 -10.54 2.00
N ARG A 288 -0.96 -9.36 1.79
CA ARG A 288 -1.23 -8.80 0.46
C ARG A 288 -0.59 -7.44 0.23
N MET A 289 0.06 -6.89 1.26
CA MET A 289 0.73 -5.60 1.24
C MET A 289 2.24 -5.79 1.35
N LEU A 290 3.01 -4.79 0.93
CA LEU A 290 4.47 -4.72 1.12
C LEU A 290 5.19 -5.99 0.62
N ASN A 291 5.00 -6.31 -0.66
CA ASN A 291 5.52 -7.50 -1.33
C ASN A 291 5.08 -8.80 -0.63
N LEU A 292 3.77 -8.90 -0.34
CA LEU A 292 3.13 -10.07 0.27
C LEU A 292 3.71 -10.44 1.64
N SER A 293 4.14 -9.45 2.43
CA SER A 293 4.76 -9.67 3.75
C SER A 293 3.93 -9.14 4.93
N ALA A 294 2.81 -8.47 4.64
CA ALA A 294 1.96 -7.86 5.67
C ALA A 294 0.48 -7.88 5.27
N SER A 295 -0.38 -8.07 6.26
CA SER A 295 -1.82 -7.82 6.14
C SER A 295 -2.16 -6.33 6.27
N TYR A 296 -3.40 -5.94 5.96
CA TYR A 296 -3.87 -4.57 6.18
C TYR A 296 -3.75 -4.14 7.64
N SER A 297 -4.06 -5.05 8.58
CA SER A 297 -3.95 -4.81 10.01
C SER A 297 -2.51 -4.63 10.47
N ASP A 298 -1.55 -5.31 9.85
CA ASP A 298 -0.13 -5.18 10.20
C ASP A 298 0.39 -3.81 9.78
N VAL A 299 0.11 -3.38 8.55
CA VAL A 299 0.52 -2.05 8.06
C VAL A 299 -0.12 -0.95 8.90
N TYR A 300 -1.41 -1.08 9.25
CA TYR A 300 -2.09 -0.13 10.12
C TYR A 300 -1.51 -0.11 11.55
N SER A 301 -1.17 -1.28 12.11
CA SER A 301 -0.55 -1.38 13.44
C SER A 301 0.84 -0.76 13.47
N GLN A 302 1.64 -0.97 12.41
CA GLN A 302 2.95 -0.35 12.25
C GLN A 302 2.86 1.18 12.17
N LEU A 303 1.86 1.71 11.45
CA LEU A 303 1.57 3.14 11.39
C LEU A 303 1.31 3.73 12.78
N VAL A 304 0.39 3.14 13.55
CA VAL A 304 0.05 3.59 14.91
C VAL A 304 1.26 3.49 15.85
N ALA A 305 1.99 2.39 15.78
CA ALA A 305 3.20 2.19 16.59
C ALA A 305 4.29 3.24 16.26
N GLY A 306 4.49 3.54 14.97
CA GLY A 306 5.45 4.54 14.52
C GLY A 306 5.12 5.96 15.00
N VAL A 307 3.84 6.36 14.89
CA VAL A 307 3.37 7.65 15.41
C VAL A 307 3.53 7.72 16.93
N GLY A 308 3.17 6.65 17.65
CA GLY A 308 3.34 6.58 19.09
C GLY A 308 4.82 6.66 19.53
N ALA A 309 5.73 5.98 18.83
CA ALA A 309 7.15 6.05 19.10
C ALA A 309 7.72 7.46 18.84
N SER A 310 7.38 8.07 17.71
CA SER A 310 7.82 9.43 17.37
C SER A 310 7.30 10.47 18.36
N THR A 311 6.07 10.31 18.84
CA THR A 311 5.46 11.20 19.85
C THR A 311 6.22 11.10 21.17
N ARG A 312 6.43 9.88 21.70
CA ARG A 312 7.20 9.69 22.95
C ARG A 312 8.63 10.23 22.85
N GLN A 313 9.26 10.07 21.68
CA GLN A 313 10.60 10.62 21.45
C GLN A 313 10.58 12.16 21.48
N ALA A 314 9.60 12.79 20.83
CA ALA A 314 9.45 14.24 20.82
C ALA A 314 9.14 14.80 22.22
N GLU A 315 8.28 14.14 23.00
CA GLU A 315 7.98 14.52 24.40
C GLU A 315 9.23 14.46 25.28
N ALA A 316 10.02 13.38 25.18
CA ALA A 316 11.27 13.26 25.93
C ALA A 316 12.29 14.35 25.54
N SER A 317 12.40 14.65 24.25
CA SER A 317 13.27 15.73 23.76
C SER A 317 12.79 17.11 24.21
N LEU A 318 11.47 17.37 24.19
CA LEU A 318 10.87 18.61 24.68
C LEU A 318 11.16 18.80 26.18
N ALA A 319 10.90 17.79 27.00
CA ALA A 319 11.16 17.85 28.44
C ALA A 319 12.64 18.13 28.76
N ALA A 320 13.56 17.53 28.00
CA ALA A 320 14.99 17.81 28.13
C ALA A 320 15.35 19.26 27.73
N GLN A 321 14.76 19.77 26.63
CA GLN A 321 14.98 21.14 26.17
C GLN A 321 14.39 22.19 27.11
N GLU A 322 13.21 21.93 27.68
CA GLU A 322 12.58 22.77 28.70
C GLU A 322 13.45 22.87 29.96
N GLY A 323 13.97 21.74 30.46
CA GLY A 323 14.89 21.74 31.60
C GLY A 323 16.20 22.50 31.32
N LEU A 324 16.74 22.40 30.10
CA LEU A 324 17.91 23.18 29.69
C LEU A 324 17.59 24.68 29.60
N LEU A 325 16.44 25.04 29.05
CA LEU A 325 15.99 26.43 28.97
C LEU A 325 15.80 27.04 30.35
N GLU A 326 15.17 26.31 31.28
CA GLU A 326 15.00 26.74 32.66
C GLU A 326 16.34 26.97 33.36
N ARG A 327 17.29 26.04 33.21
CA ARG A 327 18.65 26.19 33.75
C ARG A 327 19.40 27.39 33.18
N ASN A 328 19.29 27.62 31.87
CA ASN A 328 19.93 28.76 31.22
C ASN A 328 19.31 30.09 31.65
N ARG A 329 17.98 30.15 31.83
CA ARG A 329 17.30 31.33 32.38
C ARG A 329 17.75 31.60 33.81
N ALA A 330 17.79 30.59 34.66
CA ALA A 330 18.28 30.74 36.03
C ALA A 330 19.73 31.25 36.07
N SER A 331 20.62 30.73 35.20
CA SER A 331 22.00 31.21 35.09
C SER A 331 22.09 32.64 34.53
N GLN A 332 21.23 33.00 33.58
CA GLN A 332 21.14 34.38 33.09
C GLN A 332 20.67 35.33 34.18
N GLU A 333 19.67 34.95 34.98
CA GLU A 333 19.17 35.72 36.12
C GLU A 333 20.22 35.83 37.23
N GLU A 334 21.08 34.83 37.42
CA GLU A 334 22.20 34.91 38.35
C GLU A 334 23.24 35.96 37.94
N VAL A 335 23.56 36.06 36.64
CA VAL A 335 24.58 36.99 36.12
C VAL A 335 24.02 38.40 35.84
N SER A 336 22.80 38.47 35.31
CA SER A 336 22.13 39.71 34.90
C SER A 336 21.16 40.24 35.96
N GLY A 337 20.90 39.48 37.01
CA GLY A 337 20.02 39.88 38.10
C GLY A 337 20.67 40.95 38.95
N VAL A 338 19.88 41.98 39.25
CA VAL A 338 20.28 43.01 40.22
C VAL A 338 20.00 42.47 41.61
N ASN A 339 21.05 42.25 42.41
CA ASN A 339 20.88 41.89 43.81
C ASN A 339 20.44 43.13 44.60
N LEU A 340 19.16 43.20 44.97
CA LEU A 340 18.57 44.35 45.66
C LEU A 340 19.23 44.63 47.01
N ASP A 341 19.76 43.60 47.68
CA ASP A 341 20.47 43.77 48.96
C ASP A 341 21.85 44.41 48.74
N GLU A 342 22.53 44.05 47.65
CA GLU A 342 23.80 44.67 47.28
C GLU A 342 23.63 46.10 46.79
N GLU A 343 22.60 46.37 45.98
CA GLU A 343 22.25 47.73 45.56
C GLU A 343 21.75 48.59 46.73
N ALA A 344 21.04 48.01 47.70
CA ALA A 344 20.67 48.69 48.95
C ALA A 344 21.89 49.02 49.81
N ALA A 345 22.85 48.10 49.93
CA ALA A 345 24.10 48.35 50.64
C ALA A 345 24.93 49.45 49.96
N LYS A 346 25.04 49.42 48.62
CA LYS A 346 25.68 50.49 47.82
C LYS A 346 24.95 51.81 47.98
N LEU A 347 23.62 51.83 47.99
CA LEU A 347 22.82 53.02 48.24
C LEU A 347 23.10 53.62 49.62
N VAL A 348 23.13 52.79 50.67
CA VAL A 348 23.49 53.24 52.03
C VAL A 348 24.92 53.79 52.07
N GLN A 349 25.87 53.13 51.39
CA GLN A 349 27.25 53.59 51.28
C GLN A 349 27.33 54.95 50.55
N PHE A 350 26.61 55.13 49.45
CA PHE A 350 26.55 56.40 48.72
C PHE A 350 25.87 57.51 49.54
N GLN A 351 24.83 57.19 50.31
CA GLN A 351 24.20 58.13 51.24
C GLN A 351 25.17 58.57 52.33
N GLN A 352 25.92 57.64 52.94
CA GLN A 352 26.95 57.95 53.93
C GLN A 352 28.10 58.76 53.34
N ALA A 353 28.59 58.40 52.16
CA ALA A 353 29.64 59.14 51.45
C ALA A 353 29.19 60.56 51.10
N TYR A 354 27.92 60.75 50.71
CA TYR A 354 27.35 62.06 50.45
C TYR A 354 27.24 62.90 51.72
N GLN A 355 26.77 62.31 52.83
CA GLN A 355 26.71 62.98 54.13
C GLN A 355 28.11 63.36 54.64
N ALA A 356 29.09 62.47 54.53
CA ALA A 356 30.48 62.75 54.89
C ALA A 356 31.09 63.87 54.01
N SER A 357 30.78 63.86 52.71
CA SER A 357 31.20 64.92 51.78
C SER A 357 30.55 66.27 52.13
N ALA A 358 29.27 66.27 52.52
CA ALA A 358 28.57 67.47 52.98
C ALA A 358 29.13 68.01 54.31
N GLU A 359 29.49 67.14 55.26
CA GLU A 359 30.16 67.53 56.50
C GLU A 359 31.58 68.05 56.25
N MET A 360 32.34 67.44 55.34
CA MET A 360 33.64 67.98 54.90
C MET A 360 33.50 69.40 54.32
N ILE A 361 32.47 69.65 53.51
CA ILE A 361 32.17 71.00 52.99
C ILE A 361 31.79 71.97 54.13
N LYS A 362 30.98 71.54 55.10
CA LYS A 362 30.64 72.36 56.27
C LYS A 362 31.88 72.70 57.11
N VAL A 363 32.75 71.73 57.38
CA VAL A 363 34.00 71.94 58.12
C VAL A 363 34.94 72.85 57.33
N ALA A 364 35.06 72.67 56.02
CA ALA A 364 35.84 73.55 55.16
C ALA A 364 35.30 74.99 55.17
N ASN A 365 33.98 75.19 55.08
CA ASN A 365 33.35 76.51 55.22
C ASN A 365 33.60 77.10 56.61
N SER A 366 33.46 76.31 57.68
CA SER A 366 33.74 76.76 59.05
C SER A 366 35.20 77.15 59.25
N LEU A 367 36.15 76.40 58.68
CA LEU A 367 37.58 76.74 58.71
C LEU A 367 37.86 78.00 57.89
N PHE A 368 37.23 78.15 56.73
CA PHE A 368 37.32 79.35 55.90
C PHE A 368 36.81 80.59 56.64
N ASP A 369 35.64 80.51 57.26
CA ASP A 369 35.07 81.58 58.08
C ASP A 369 35.91 81.89 59.32
N THR A 370 36.48 80.86 59.97
CA THR A 370 37.38 81.05 61.13
C THR A 370 38.67 81.76 60.72
N LEU A 371 39.27 81.36 59.59
CA LEU A 371 40.44 82.05 59.02
C LEU A 371 40.11 83.50 58.63
N LEU A 372 38.93 83.75 58.05
CA LEU A 372 38.46 85.09 57.71
C LEU A 372 38.25 85.96 58.96
N SER A 373 37.75 85.36 60.05
CA SER A 373 37.51 86.04 61.32
C SER A 373 38.78 86.26 62.15
N ALA A 374 39.83 85.45 61.97
CA ALA A 374 41.10 85.57 62.68
C ALA A 374 42.05 86.62 62.07
N VAL A 375 41.84 87.00 60.80
CA VAL A 375 42.64 88.01 60.07
C VAL A 375 42.02 89.41 60.16
N ARG A 376 40.91 89.57 60.88
CA ARG A 376 40.14 90.81 60.95
C ARG A 376 40.43 91.66 62.18
#